data_AF-I3SDY8-F1
#
_entry.id   AF-I3SDY8-F1
#
_cell.length_a   1.000
_cell.length_b   1.000
_cell.length_c   1.000
_cell.angle_alpha   90.00
_cell.angle_beta   90.00
_cell.angle_gamma   90.00
#
_symmetry.space_group_name_H-M   'P 1'
#
loop_
_entity.id
_entity.type
_entity.pdbx_description
1 polymer ?
#
loop_
_entity_poly.entity_id
_entity_poly.type
_entity_poly.pdbx_seq_one_letter_code
_entity_poly.pdbx_strand_id
1 'polypeptide(L)'
;MEAMWNHPEIHKVWSKSKQKQGKVRFTHDEKKRPYLSRVEIKAVADIVLFKYLNTLKIKSRVLCAIAEVASTRFVDGVEGRPGIMGIDYSTAFWLYLELGHRAYKLESADDLNSPFVSMYFGAAYVAWLSEYEGRERAPQFFVQAYFVGPKNVNPQDVSPLWLKFEESLSKYEETKRSGDSCSIM
;
A
#
# COMPACT_ATOMS: atom_id res chain seq x y z
N MET A 1 -8.17 11.99 -2.86
CA MET A 1 -8.70 11.69 -1.50
C MET A 1 -10.24 11.63 -1.44
N GLU A 2 -10.99 12.18 -2.39
CA GLU A 2 -12.47 12.14 -2.37
C GLU A 2 -13.06 10.73 -2.24
N ALA A 3 -12.53 9.75 -2.97
CA ALA A 3 -13.02 8.38 -2.94
C ALA A 3 -13.01 7.75 -1.53
N MET A 4 -12.19 8.26 -0.61
CA MET A 4 -12.13 7.75 0.76
C MET A 4 -13.34 8.16 1.62
N TRP A 5 -14.07 9.23 1.27
CA TRP A 5 -15.30 9.61 1.98
C TRP A 5 -16.41 8.57 1.87
N ASN A 6 -16.39 7.78 0.80
CA ASN A 6 -17.33 6.69 0.58
C ASN A 6 -16.91 5.38 1.28
N HIS A 7 -15.71 5.33 1.89
CA HIS A 7 -15.24 4.16 2.63
C HIS A 7 -15.79 4.20 4.07
N PRO A 8 -16.59 3.22 4.53
CA PRO A 8 -17.33 3.30 5.80
C PRO A 8 -16.46 3.60 7.03
N GLU A 9 -15.30 2.95 7.13
CA GLU A 9 -14.39 3.15 8.26
C GLU A 9 -13.74 4.54 8.24
N ILE A 10 -13.41 5.06 7.04
CA ILE A 10 -12.80 6.39 6.91
C ILE A 10 -13.81 7.46 7.19
N HIS A 11 -15.02 7.33 6.65
CA HIS A 11 -16.12 8.25 6.93
C HIS A 11 -16.30 8.40 8.45
N LYS A 12 -16.29 7.29 9.20
CA LYS A 12 -16.39 7.29 10.66
C LYS A 12 -15.20 8.00 11.33
N VAL A 13 -13.97 7.71 10.93
CA VAL A 13 -12.75 8.31 11.52
C VAL A 13 -12.68 9.80 11.22
N TRP A 14 -12.85 10.19 9.97
CA TRP A 14 -12.76 11.59 9.53
C TRP A 14 -13.89 12.46 10.08
N SER A 15 -15.12 11.92 10.19
CA SER A 15 -16.23 12.63 10.85
C SER A 15 -15.93 12.92 12.32
N LYS A 16 -15.34 11.97 13.05
CA LYS A 16 -14.93 12.17 14.45
C LYS A 16 -13.82 13.23 14.58
N SER A 17 -12.90 13.27 13.62
CA SER A 17 -11.81 14.26 13.58
C SER A 17 -12.22 15.60 12.96
N LYS A 18 -13.51 15.82 12.67
CA LYS A 18 -14.05 17.05 12.06
C LYS A 18 -13.37 17.44 10.74
N GLN A 19 -12.88 16.46 9.99
CA GLN A 19 -12.34 16.66 8.64
C GLN A 19 -13.49 17.10 7.70
N LYS A 20 -13.16 17.84 6.64
CA LYS A 20 -14.15 18.29 5.65
C LYS A 20 -13.82 17.70 4.28
N GLN A 21 -14.86 17.34 3.52
CA GLN A 21 -14.70 16.91 2.14
C GLN A 21 -13.99 18.00 1.33
N GLY A 22 -13.01 17.59 0.51
CA GLY A 22 -12.12 18.50 -0.21
C GLY A 22 -10.98 19.14 0.62
N LYS A 23 -11.01 19.06 1.95
CA LYS A 23 -9.95 19.58 2.85
C LYS A 23 -9.53 18.53 3.89
N VAL A 24 -9.12 17.37 3.41
CA VAL A 24 -8.58 16.31 4.27
C VAL A 24 -7.12 16.64 4.59
N ARG A 25 -6.80 16.75 5.88
CA ARG A 25 -5.42 16.93 6.36
C ARG A 25 -4.82 15.60 6.76
N PHE A 26 -3.65 15.28 6.23
CA PHE A 26 -2.86 14.13 6.66
C PHE A 26 -2.39 14.28 8.11
N THR A 27 -2.17 13.14 8.76
CA THR A 27 -1.52 13.14 10.08
C THR A 27 -0.05 13.49 9.89
N HIS A 28 0.56 14.14 10.88
CA HIS A 28 1.96 14.55 10.83
C HIS A 28 2.74 13.89 11.96
N ASP A 29 3.97 13.48 11.71
CA ASP A 29 4.88 13.01 12.75
C ASP A 29 5.46 14.18 13.57
N GLU A 30 6.32 13.89 14.54
CA GLU A 30 6.99 14.91 15.38
C GLU A 30 7.83 15.90 14.56
N LYS A 31 8.30 15.47 13.38
CA LYS A 31 9.08 16.28 12.43
C LYS A 31 8.22 16.98 11.38
N LYS A 32 6.89 16.96 11.54
CA LYS A 32 5.91 17.54 10.60
C LYS A 32 5.93 16.89 9.22
N ARG A 33 6.28 15.61 9.11
CA ARG A 33 6.16 14.86 7.86
C ARG A 33 4.76 14.25 7.74
N PRO A 34 4.05 14.42 6.61
CA PRO A 34 2.71 13.88 6.43
C PRO A 34 2.75 12.36 6.23
N TYR A 35 1.84 11.64 6.89
CA TYR A 35 1.67 10.20 6.75
C TYR A 35 0.21 9.77 6.81
N LEU A 36 -0.07 8.59 6.27
CA LEU A 36 -1.37 7.94 6.37
C LEU A 36 -1.44 7.04 7.61
N SER A 37 -2.53 7.14 8.37
CA SER A 37 -2.86 6.15 9.39
C SER A 37 -3.09 4.76 8.77
N ARG A 38 -3.05 3.70 9.59
CA ARG A 38 -3.27 2.32 9.12
C ARG A 38 -4.64 2.12 8.46
N VAL A 39 -5.66 2.81 8.96
CA VAL A 39 -7.01 2.75 8.38
C VAL A 39 -7.04 3.47 7.03
N GLU A 40 -6.39 4.64 6.94
CA GLU A 40 -6.30 5.42 5.69
C GLU A 40 -5.57 4.66 4.59
N ILE A 41 -4.42 4.07 4.89
CA ILE A 41 -3.67 3.32 3.87
C ILE A 41 -4.43 2.07 3.42
N LYS A 42 -5.13 1.38 4.34
CA LYS A 42 -5.98 0.24 4.01
C LYS A 42 -7.11 0.66 3.08
N ALA A 43 -7.79 1.77 3.36
CA ALA A 43 -8.84 2.27 2.48
C ALA A 43 -8.31 2.68 1.10
N VAL A 44 -7.12 3.28 1.00
CA VAL A 44 -6.48 3.57 -0.30
C VAL A 44 -6.21 2.27 -1.07
N ALA A 45 -5.65 1.25 -0.41
CA ALA A 45 -5.41 -0.06 -1.01
C ALA A 45 -6.71 -0.75 -1.47
N ASP A 46 -7.74 -0.78 -0.61
CA ASP A 46 -9.04 -1.38 -0.91
C ASP A 46 -9.69 -0.69 -2.13
N ILE A 47 -9.68 0.65 -2.20
CA ILE A 47 -10.24 1.40 -3.32
C ILE A 47 -9.47 1.13 -4.62
N VAL A 48 -8.14 1.12 -4.58
CA VAL A 48 -7.30 0.86 -5.76
C VAL A 48 -7.53 -0.55 -6.29
N LEU A 49 -7.50 -1.55 -5.40
CA LEU A 49 -7.75 -2.94 -5.77
C LEU A 49 -9.15 -3.10 -6.36
N PHE A 50 -10.18 -2.59 -5.68
CA PHE A 50 -11.56 -2.70 -6.14
C PHE A 50 -11.79 -2.05 -7.52
N LYS A 51 -11.20 -0.87 -7.76
CA LYS A 51 -11.45 -0.12 -9.00
C LYS A 51 -10.67 -0.62 -10.20
N TYR A 52 -9.42 -1.04 -10.01
CA TYR A 52 -8.50 -1.23 -11.14
C TYR A 52 -7.88 -2.62 -11.21
N LEU A 53 -7.88 -3.37 -10.12
CA LEU A 53 -7.11 -4.60 -9.96
C LEU A 53 -7.93 -5.69 -9.26
N ASN A 54 -9.25 -5.70 -9.48
CA ASN A 54 -10.19 -6.58 -8.76
C ASN A 54 -10.06 -8.05 -9.17
N THR A 55 -9.46 -8.34 -10.31
CA THR A 55 -9.14 -9.68 -10.80
C THR A 55 -7.90 -10.25 -10.12
N LEU A 56 -7.06 -9.42 -9.49
CA LEU A 56 -5.85 -9.86 -8.84
C LEU A 56 -6.13 -10.47 -7.47
N LYS A 57 -5.46 -11.57 -7.16
CA LYS A 57 -5.56 -12.26 -5.87
C LYS A 57 -4.68 -11.60 -4.78
N ILE A 58 -4.58 -10.28 -4.79
CA ILE A 58 -3.78 -9.52 -3.81
C ILE A 58 -4.70 -8.98 -2.74
N LYS A 59 -4.40 -9.28 -1.47
CA LYS A 59 -5.14 -8.73 -0.33
C LYS A 59 -4.57 -7.34 0.01
N SER A 60 -5.45 -6.38 0.32
CA SER A 60 -5.03 -5.01 0.69
C SER A 60 -4.03 -4.98 1.85
N ARG A 61 -4.19 -5.85 2.85
CA ARG A 61 -3.24 -5.98 3.97
C ARG A 61 -1.78 -6.22 3.54
N VAL A 62 -1.55 -6.93 2.43
CA VAL A 62 -0.21 -7.17 1.89
C VAL A 62 0.38 -5.86 1.39
N LEU A 63 -0.40 -5.06 0.65
CA LEU A 63 0.01 -3.74 0.18
C LEU A 63 0.27 -2.78 1.34
N CYS A 64 -0.59 -2.79 2.37
CA CYS A 64 -0.39 -1.97 3.56
C CYS A 64 0.90 -2.32 4.31
N ALA A 65 1.20 -3.61 4.45
CA ALA A 65 2.44 -4.06 5.09
C ALA A 65 3.67 -3.66 4.26
N ILE A 66 3.61 -3.81 2.93
CA ILE A 66 4.68 -3.34 2.03
C ILE A 66 4.89 -1.83 2.20
N ALA A 67 3.83 -1.03 2.23
CA ALA A 67 3.93 0.42 2.39
C ALA A 67 4.49 0.84 3.76
N GLU A 68 4.16 0.11 4.83
CA GLU A 68 4.73 0.35 6.16
C GLU A 68 6.24 0.09 6.16
N VAL A 69 6.71 -0.98 5.51
CA VAL A 69 8.15 -1.26 5.37
C VAL A 69 8.85 -0.30 4.40
N ALA A 70 8.21 0.05 3.29
CA ALA A 70 8.80 0.86 2.23
C ALA A 70 8.99 2.34 2.62
N SER A 71 8.00 2.91 3.30
CA SER A 71 7.93 4.36 3.54
C SER A 71 7.50 4.75 4.94
N THR A 72 7.23 3.79 5.84
CA THR A 72 6.54 4.08 7.12
C THR A 72 5.22 4.82 6.91
N ARG A 73 4.58 4.62 5.74
CA ARG A 73 3.33 5.30 5.31
C ARG A 73 3.46 6.81 5.10
N PHE A 74 4.68 7.35 4.98
CA PHE A 74 4.90 8.76 4.65
C PHE A 74 4.41 9.06 3.23
N VAL A 75 3.66 10.15 3.09
CA VAL A 75 3.06 10.56 1.81
C VAL A 75 4.14 10.88 0.79
N ASP A 76 5.20 11.55 1.23
CA ASP A 76 6.33 11.95 0.37
C ASP A 76 7.39 10.84 0.24
N GLY A 77 7.18 9.68 0.88
CA GLY A 77 8.14 8.58 0.88
C GLY A 77 9.36 8.79 1.79
N VAL A 78 10.42 8.01 1.56
CA VAL A 78 11.64 7.96 2.41
C VAL A 78 12.88 7.71 1.55
N GLU A 79 13.99 8.39 1.86
CA GLU A 79 15.34 8.09 1.31
C GLU A 79 15.38 8.05 -0.24
N GLY A 80 14.73 9.00 -0.90
CA GLY A 80 14.71 9.07 -2.37
C GLY A 80 13.76 8.08 -3.05
N ARG A 81 12.99 7.30 -2.28
CA ARG A 81 11.87 6.50 -2.78
C ARG A 81 10.56 7.28 -2.56
N PRO A 82 9.94 7.84 -3.62
CA PRO A 82 8.78 8.70 -3.49
C PRO A 82 7.52 7.91 -3.12
N GLY A 83 6.58 8.60 -2.47
CA GLY A 83 5.26 8.04 -2.21
C GLY A 83 5.19 6.97 -1.13
N ILE A 84 3.96 6.63 -0.77
CA ILE A 84 3.66 5.62 0.27
C ILE A 84 4.14 4.21 -0.09
N MET A 85 4.25 3.88 -1.39
CA MET A 85 4.68 2.57 -1.85
C MET A 85 6.19 2.47 -2.11
N GLY A 86 6.92 3.59 -2.09
CA GLY A 86 8.37 3.63 -2.22
C GLY A 86 8.93 2.99 -3.50
N ILE A 87 8.15 2.96 -4.58
CA ILE A 87 8.64 2.54 -5.90
C ILE A 87 9.40 3.69 -6.56
N ASP A 88 10.46 3.38 -7.29
CA ASP A 88 11.12 4.39 -8.11
C ASP A 88 10.30 4.74 -9.36
N TYR A 89 10.56 5.93 -9.90
CA TYR A 89 9.88 6.42 -11.10
C TYR A 89 10.12 5.51 -12.30
N SER A 90 11.32 4.96 -12.47
CA SER A 90 11.63 4.07 -13.60
C SER A 90 10.75 2.81 -13.63
N THR A 91 10.49 2.21 -12.46
CA THR A 91 9.64 1.04 -12.30
C THR A 91 8.19 1.41 -12.56
N ALA A 92 7.70 2.50 -11.98
CA ALA A 92 6.35 3.00 -12.25
C ALA A 92 6.14 3.34 -13.72
N PHE A 93 7.12 3.98 -14.35
CA PHE A 93 7.08 4.37 -15.75
C PHE A 93 7.15 3.18 -16.70
N TRP A 94 7.92 2.15 -16.36
CA TRP A 94 7.92 0.88 -17.08
C TRP A 94 6.55 0.17 -16.98
N LEU A 95 5.95 0.09 -15.77
CA LEU A 95 4.59 -0.45 -15.59
C LEU A 95 3.55 0.33 -16.39
N TYR A 96 3.68 1.65 -16.40
CA TYR A 96 2.86 2.53 -17.22
C TYR A 96 3.08 2.15 -18.69
N LEU A 97 4.24 2.47 -19.28
CA LEU A 97 4.54 2.35 -20.70
C LEU A 97 4.41 0.94 -21.27
N GLU A 98 5.07 -0.04 -20.66
CA GLU A 98 5.25 -1.37 -21.25
C GLU A 98 4.12 -2.34 -20.84
N LEU A 99 3.63 -2.25 -19.60
CA LEU A 99 2.58 -3.15 -19.10
C LEU A 99 1.17 -2.56 -19.18
N GLY A 100 1.02 -1.33 -19.66
CA GLY A 100 -0.29 -0.74 -19.93
C GLY A 100 -1.07 -0.31 -18.68
N HIS A 101 -0.42 -0.12 -17.53
CA HIS A 101 -1.06 0.38 -16.32
C HIS A 101 -1.37 1.88 -16.42
N ARG A 102 -2.47 2.24 -17.10
CA ARG A 102 -2.84 3.63 -17.47
C ARG A 102 -3.90 4.30 -16.61
N ALA A 103 -4.35 3.68 -15.51
CA ALA A 103 -5.46 4.23 -14.71
C ALA A 103 -5.16 5.63 -14.12
N TYR A 104 -3.88 5.94 -13.92
CA TYR A 104 -3.41 7.26 -13.54
C TYR A 104 -2.38 7.76 -14.54
N LYS A 105 -2.41 9.07 -14.80
CA LYS A 105 -1.36 9.76 -15.57
C LYS A 105 -0.07 9.74 -14.75
N LEU A 106 1.05 9.51 -15.42
CA LEU A 106 2.38 9.50 -14.83
C LEU A 106 3.33 10.27 -15.75
N GLU A 107 3.70 11.48 -15.34
CA GLU A 107 4.55 12.41 -16.11
C GLU A 107 5.90 12.65 -15.42
N SER A 108 5.94 12.57 -14.10
CA SER A 108 7.13 12.81 -13.29
C SER A 108 7.15 11.98 -12.01
N ALA A 109 8.30 11.99 -11.32
CA ALA A 109 8.43 11.32 -10.04
C ALA A 109 7.49 11.91 -8.96
N ASP A 110 7.17 13.20 -9.04
CA ASP A 110 6.31 13.88 -8.06
C ASP A 110 4.86 13.36 -8.07
N ASP A 111 4.41 12.78 -9.19
CA ASP A 111 3.09 12.17 -9.28
C ASP A 111 2.94 10.99 -8.29
N LEU A 112 4.06 10.33 -7.95
CA LEU A 112 4.08 9.24 -6.98
C LEU A 112 3.87 9.72 -5.53
N ASN A 113 3.94 11.02 -5.25
CA ASN A 113 3.57 11.56 -3.93
C ASN A 113 2.04 11.55 -3.70
N SER A 114 1.25 11.34 -4.76
CA SER A 114 -0.18 11.08 -4.61
C SER A 114 -0.41 9.67 -4.07
N PRO A 115 -1.06 9.49 -2.90
CA PRO A 115 -1.26 8.16 -2.32
C PRO A 115 -1.95 7.15 -3.24
N PHE A 116 -2.90 7.60 -4.06
CA PHE A 116 -3.62 6.75 -5.00
C PHE A 116 -2.75 6.31 -6.18
N VAL A 117 -1.93 7.21 -6.70
CA VAL A 117 -1.00 6.92 -7.81
C VAL A 117 0.09 5.98 -7.33
N SER A 118 0.71 6.30 -6.18
CA SER A 118 1.70 5.45 -5.52
C SER A 118 1.17 4.04 -5.27
N MET A 119 -0.02 3.92 -4.64
CA MET A 119 -0.66 2.64 -4.36
C MET A 119 -0.97 1.85 -5.63
N TYR A 120 -1.48 2.50 -6.67
CA TYR A 120 -1.80 1.85 -7.94
C TYR A 120 -0.59 1.19 -8.58
N PHE A 121 0.50 1.94 -8.75
CA PHE A 121 1.71 1.39 -9.35
C PHE A 121 2.42 0.39 -8.42
N GLY A 122 2.39 0.60 -7.10
CA GLY A 122 2.90 -0.39 -6.15
C GLY A 122 2.13 -1.70 -6.20
N ALA A 123 0.79 -1.64 -6.29
CA ALA A 123 -0.05 -2.83 -6.42
C ALA A 123 0.16 -3.54 -7.78
N ALA A 124 0.29 -2.78 -8.86
CA ALA A 124 0.65 -3.32 -10.18
C ALA A 124 2.02 -4.01 -10.17
N TYR A 125 2.99 -3.45 -9.45
CA TYR A 125 4.31 -4.07 -9.32
C TYR A 125 4.25 -5.39 -8.54
N VAL A 126 3.51 -5.42 -7.42
CA VAL A 126 3.27 -6.66 -6.65
C VAL A 126 2.61 -7.72 -7.52
N ALA A 127 1.64 -7.32 -8.36
CA ALA A 127 0.99 -8.21 -9.31
C ALA A 127 1.98 -8.86 -10.27
N TRP A 128 2.78 -8.02 -10.93
CA TRP A 128 3.79 -8.51 -11.86
C TRP A 128 4.83 -9.42 -11.18
N LEU A 129 5.27 -9.07 -9.97
CA LEU A 129 6.20 -9.88 -9.19
C LEU A 129 5.60 -11.22 -8.74
N SER A 130 4.30 -11.27 -8.48
CA SER A 130 3.59 -12.50 -8.12
C SER A 130 3.55 -13.53 -9.25
N GLU A 131 3.77 -13.11 -10.50
CA GLU A 131 3.82 -13.96 -11.69
C GLU A 131 5.18 -13.88 -12.42
N TYR A 132 6.23 -13.47 -11.70
CA TYR A 132 7.54 -13.20 -12.29
C TYR A 132 8.14 -14.41 -13.05
N GLU A 133 8.61 -14.16 -14.28
CA GLU A 133 9.05 -15.18 -15.27
C GLU A 133 7.94 -16.14 -15.73
N GLY A 134 6.70 -15.66 -15.78
CA GLY A 134 5.56 -16.42 -16.31
C GLY A 134 5.10 -17.55 -15.41
N ARG A 135 5.44 -17.51 -14.11
CA ARG A 135 5.02 -18.50 -13.12
C ARG A 135 4.62 -17.83 -11.82
N GLU A 136 3.66 -18.44 -11.13
CA GLU A 136 3.26 -18.02 -9.80
C GLU A 136 4.45 -18.08 -8.82
N ARG A 137 4.63 -17.01 -8.05
CA ARG A 137 5.68 -16.86 -7.05
C ARG A 137 5.09 -16.87 -5.65
N ALA A 138 5.83 -17.49 -4.73
CA ALA A 138 5.48 -17.47 -3.32
C ALA A 138 5.50 -16.03 -2.75
N PRO A 139 4.68 -15.72 -1.74
CA PRO A 139 4.66 -14.42 -1.08
C PRO A 139 6.02 -13.91 -0.62
N GLN A 140 6.83 -14.79 -0.05
CA GLN A 140 8.19 -14.44 0.38
C GLN A 140 9.06 -13.92 -0.78
N PHE A 141 8.94 -14.52 -1.97
CA PHE A 141 9.69 -14.08 -3.14
C PHE A 141 9.26 -12.70 -3.59
N PHE A 142 7.97 -12.49 -3.87
CA PHE A 142 7.53 -11.22 -4.44
C PHE A 142 7.65 -10.05 -3.46
N VAL A 143 7.52 -10.30 -2.14
CA VAL A 143 7.72 -9.28 -1.12
C VAL A 143 9.19 -8.87 -1.06
N GLN A 144 10.13 -9.81 -1.06
CA GLN A 144 11.56 -9.46 -1.09
C GLN A 144 11.93 -8.76 -2.41
N ALA A 145 11.48 -9.32 -3.54
CA ALA A 145 11.72 -8.76 -4.86
C ALA A 145 11.21 -7.33 -5.01
N TYR A 146 10.14 -6.98 -4.30
CA TYR A 146 9.62 -5.61 -4.27
C TYR A 146 10.66 -4.60 -3.77
N PHE A 147 11.45 -4.98 -2.76
CA PHE A 147 12.42 -4.09 -2.12
C PHE A 147 13.81 -4.14 -2.75
N VAL A 148 14.28 -5.32 -3.17
CA VAL A 148 15.65 -5.51 -3.66
C VAL A 148 15.74 -5.74 -5.17
N GLY A 149 14.61 -5.89 -5.85
CA GLY A 149 14.52 -6.30 -7.25
C GLY A 149 14.52 -7.83 -7.40
N PRO A 150 13.78 -8.40 -8.37
CA PRO A 150 13.57 -9.84 -8.48
C PRO A 150 14.84 -10.64 -8.80
N LYS A 151 15.83 -10.01 -9.43
CA LYS A 151 17.14 -10.63 -9.73
C LYS A 151 18.07 -10.73 -8.50
N ASN A 152 17.77 -9.99 -7.44
CA ASN A 152 18.61 -9.87 -6.25
C ASN A 152 18.02 -10.61 -5.04
N VAL A 153 16.93 -11.37 -5.22
CA VAL A 153 16.35 -12.16 -4.14
C VAL A 153 17.27 -13.33 -3.82
N ASN A 154 17.68 -13.44 -2.56
CA ASN A 154 18.43 -14.58 -2.05
C ASN A 154 17.47 -15.59 -1.38
N PRO A 155 17.23 -16.78 -1.94
CA PRO A 155 16.29 -17.76 -1.38
C PRO A 155 16.71 -18.34 -0.02
N GLN A 156 17.99 -18.28 0.32
CA GLN A 156 18.53 -18.89 1.55
C GLN A 156 18.60 -17.93 2.74
N ASP A 157 18.33 -16.64 2.50
CA ASP A 157 18.38 -15.63 3.54
C ASP A 157 16.94 -15.25 3.94
N VAL A 158 16.57 -15.52 5.20
CA VAL A 158 15.37 -14.92 5.78
C VAL A 158 15.72 -13.46 6.03
N SER A 159 15.64 -12.68 4.96
CA SER A 159 16.02 -11.27 4.96
C SER A 159 15.32 -10.55 6.12
N PRO A 160 16.02 -9.64 6.84
CA PRO A 160 15.40 -8.76 7.82
C PRO A 160 14.17 -8.01 7.28
N LEU A 161 14.07 -7.84 5.95
CA LEU A 161 12.90 -7.26 5.28
C LEU A 161 11.66 -8.14 5.39
N TRP A 162 11.81 -9.47 5.29
CA TRP A 162 10.70 -10.40 5.44
C TRP A 162 10.13 -10.36 6.85
N LEU A 163 10.99 -10.37 7.87
CA LEU A 163 10.57 -10.27 9.27
C LEU A 163 9.84 -8.95 9.55
N LYS A 164 10.36 -7.83 9.04
CA LYS A 164 9.69 -6.52 9.13
C LYS A 164 8.33 -6.50 8.43
N PHE A 165 8.23 -7.20 7.30
CA PHE A 165 6.97 -7.36 6.58
C PHE A 165 5.96 -8.18 7.38
N GLU A 166 6.35 -9.33 7.94
CA GLU A 166 5.46 -10.17 8.76
C GLU A 166 4.98 -9.42 10.02
N GLU A 167 5.89 -8.72 10.70
CA GLU A 167 5.54 -7.86 11.83
C GLU A 167 4.55 -6.76 11.40
N SER A 168 4.78 -6.15 10.24
CA SER A 168 3.88 -5.15 9.68
C SER A 168 2.51 -5.73 9.33
N LEU A 169 2.48 -6.92 8.73
CA LEU A 169 1.28 -7.62 8.31
C LEU A 169 0.37 -7.95 9.50
N SER A 170 0.96 -8.36 10.64
CA SER A 170 0.21 -8.65 11.87
C SER A 170 -0.62 -7.46 12.37
N LYS A 171 -0.14 -6.23 12.14
CA LYS A 171 -0.83 -4.98 12.53
C LYS A 171 -2.07 -4.67 11.69
N TYR A 172 -2.25 -5.39 10.59
CA TYR A 172 -3.42 -5.30 9.69
C TYR A 172 -4.30 -6.55 9.76
N GLU A 173 -4.04 -7.47 10.70
CA GLU A 173 -4.98 -8.55 10.97
C GLU A 173 -6.26 -7.96 11.58
N GLU A 174 -7.39 -8.36 11.00
CA GLU A 174 -8.68 -8.04 11.56
C GLU A 174 -8.73 -8.66 12.95
N THR A 175 -8.86 -7.83 13.99
CA THR A 175 -9.42 -8.33 15.24
C THR A 175 -10.79 -8.87 14.85
N LYS A 176 -10.93 -10.21 14.79
CA LYS A 176 -12.23 -10.84 14.87
C LYS A 176 -12.90 -10.15 16.06
N ARG A 177 -13.92 -9.33 15.80
CA ARG A 177 -14.86 -8.99 16.87
C ARG A 177 -15.44 -10.33 17.27
N SER A 178 -14.99 -10.87 18.40
CA SER A 178 -15.75 -11.86 19.13
C SER A 178 -17.09 -11.19 19.41
N GLY A 179 -18.07 -11.49 18.57
CA GLY A 179 -19.47 -11.31 18.89
C GLY A 179 -19.85 -12.33 19.95
N ASP A 180 -19.22 -12.27 21.13
CA ASP A 180 -19.76 -12.92 22.31
C ASP A 180 -20.65 -11.89 22.99
N SER A 181 -21.89 -11.92 22.51
CA SER A 181 -23.10 -11.66 23.29
C SER A 181 -22.83 -11.89 24.79
N CYS A 182 -22.75 -10.79 25.52
CA CYS A 182 -22.95 -10.80 26.95
C CYS A 182 -24.42 -11.17 27.20
N SER A 183 -24.70 -12.47 27.32
CA SER A 183 -25.92 -12.96 27.95
C SER A 183 -25.60 -13.17 29.43
N ILE A 184 -25.84 -12.12 30.23
CA ILE A 184 -26.09 -12.29 31.66
C ILE A 184 -27.51 -12.85 31.75
N MET A 185 -27.61 -14.10 32.20
CA MET A 185 -28.83 -14.63 32.80
C MET A 185 -28.63 -14.63 34.32
#